data_AF-A0A368HJ49-F1
#
_entry.id   AF-A0A368HJ49-F1
#
_cell.length_a   1.000
_cell.length_b   1.000
_cell.length_c   1.000
_cell.angle_alpha   90.00
_cell.angle_beta   90.00
_cell.angle_gamma   90.00
#
_symmetry.space_group_name_H-M   'P 1'
#
loop_
_entity.id
_entity.type
_entity.pdbx_description
1 polymer ?
#
loop_
_entity_poly.entity_id
_entity_poly.type
_entity_poly.pdbx_seq_one_letter_code
_entity_poly.pdbx_strand_id
1 'polypeptide(L)'
;MYSASDQSTTLLTQEVMPEKTLTVLQEFSRGRLMYREVMNTLSLDSDEMLFRLMAQADLPMPHLSDKETNAMISQFRQFLRHAGI
;
A
#
# COMPACT_ATOMS: atom_id res chain seq x y z
N MET A 1 -24.34 -6.10 -44.75
CA MET A 1 -24.96 -6.62 -43.51
C MET A 1 -23.86 -7.36 -42.73
N TYR A 2 -23.59 -6.89 -41.52
CA TYR A 2 -22.75 -7.45 -40.45
C TYR A 2 -21.26 -7.77 -40.72
N SER A 3 -20.41 -6.79 -40.37
CA SER A 3 -19.11 -7.04 -39.74
C SER A 3 -19.35 -7.72 -38.39
N ALA A 4 -18.74 -8.90 -38.20
CA ALA A 4 -18.55 -9.54 -36.91
C ALA A 4 -17.02 -9.62 -36.73
N SER A 5 -16.44 -8.79 -35.86
CA SER A 5 -16.17 -9.15 -34.46
C SER A 5 -15.03 -10.16 -34.32
N ASP A 6 -13.80 -9.70 -34.58
CA ASP A 6 -12.57 -10.40 -34.16
C ASP A 6 -11.63 -9.44 -33.43
N GLN A 7 -12.16 -8.75 -32.43
CA GLN A 7 -11.36 -8.06 -31.41
C GLN A 7 -11.83 -8.42 -30.00
N SER A 8 -12.22 -9.67 -29.79
CA SER A 8 -12.65 -10.15 -28.46
C SER A 8 -11.83 -11.36 -28.02
N THR A 9 -10.53 -11.35 -28.27
CA THR A 9 -9.61 -12.35 -27.70
C THR A 9 -8.23 -11.76 -27.40
N THR A 10 -8.18 -10.81 -26.47
CA THR A 10 -7.09 -10.80 -25.49
C THR A 10 -7.75 -10.64 -24.13
N LEU A 11 -8.15 -11.79 -23.59
CA LEU A 11 -8.55 -11.98 -22.21
C LEU A 11 -7.52 -11.30 -21.31
N LEU A 12 -7.98 -10.28 -20.58
CA LEU A 12 -7.53 -9.89 -19.24
C LEU A 12 -6.19 -10.52 -18.86
N THR A 13 -5.09 -9.90 -19.28
CA THR A 13 -3.84 -10.04 -18.52
C THR A 13 -4.16 -9.45 -17.15
N GLN A 14 -4.60 -10.27 -16.20
CA GLN A 14 -4.47 -9.91 -14.79
C GLN A 14 -2.99 -9.60 -14.63
N GLU A 15 -2.63 -8.33 -14.45
CA GLU A 15 -1.26 -7.99 -14.11
C GLU A 15 -0.96 -8.70 -12.78
N VAL A 16 -0.32 -9.86 -12.90
CA VAL A 16 0.08 -10.65 -11.75
C VAL A 16 1.12 -9.82 -11.04
N MET A 17 0.80 -9.40 -9.82
CA MET A 17 1.70 -8.60 -9.02
C MET A 17 3.04 -9.35 -8.88
N PRO A 18 4.19 -8.71 -9.12
CA PRO A 18 5.48 -9.37 -9.05
C PRO A 18 5.69 -10.05 -7.68
N GLU A 19 6.27 -11.26 -7.67
CA GLU A 19 6.50 -12.05 -6.45
C GLU A 19 7.24 -11.25 -5.35
N LYS A 20 8.23 -10.46 -5.76
CA LYS A 20 8.99 -9.57 -4.87
C LYS A 20 8.07 -8.53 -4.21
N THR A 21 7.16 -7.93 -4.98
CA THR A 21 6.20 -6.95 -4.47
C THR A 21 5.26 -7.61 -3.48
N LEU A 22 4.73 -8.79 -3.80
CA LEU A 22 3.85 -9.55 -2.89
C LEU A 22 4.54 -9.85 -1.56
N THR A 23 5.78 -10.35 -1.60
CA THR A 23 6.55 -10.69 -0.40
C THR A 23 6.76 -9.46 0.49
N VAL A 24 7.14 -8.31 -0.09
CA VAL A 24 7.34 -7.07 0.66
C VAL A 24 6.04 -6.60 1.32
N LEU A 25 4.91 -6.64 0.60
CA LEU A 25 3.62 -6.23 1.14
C LEU A 25 3.13 -7.18 2.25
N GLN A 26 3.41 -8.49 2.13
CA GLN A 26 3.09 -9.45 3.19
C GLN A 26 3.87 -9.17 4.48
N GLU A 27 5.19 -8.95 4.39
CA GLU A 27 6.00 -8.61 5.58
C GLU A 27 5.59 -7.25 6.17
N PHE A 28 5.20 -6.29 5.32
CA PHE A 28 4.61 -5.02 5.75
C PHE A 28 3.29 -5.23 6.50
N SER A 29 2.35 -5.99 5.95
CA SER A 29 1.04 -6.26 6.58
C SER A 29 1.17 -6.97 7.94
N ARG A 30 2.25 -7.74 8.14
CA ARG A 30 2.61 -8.40 9.41
C ARG A 30 3.30 -7.46 10.40
N GLY A 31 3.53 -6.20 10.04
CA GLY A 31 4.25 -5.21 10.86
C GLY A 31 5.76 -5.48 10.99
N ARG A 32 6.34 -6.31 10.11
CA ARG A 32 7.77 -6.65 10.15
C ARG A 32 8.64 -5.69 9.35
N LEU A 33 8.05 -5.04 8.35
CA LEU A 33 8.67 -3.93 7.64
C LEU A 33 7.99 -2.63 8.06
N MET A 34 8.79 -1.58 8.18
CA MET A 34 8.31 -0.23 8.45
C MET A 34 7.87 0.44 7.14
N TYR A 35 6.91 1.36 7.24
CA TYR A 35 6.38 2.10 6.10
C TYR A 35 7.49 2.70 5.20
N ARG A 36 8.52 3.34 5.77
CA ARG A 36 9.63 3.91 4.99
C ARG A 36 10.45 2.87 4.22
N GLU A 37 10.63 1.67 4.80
CA GLU A 37 11.38 0.59 4.15
C GLU A 37 10.62 0.08 2.94
N VAL A 38 9.30 -0.03 3.05
CA VAL A 38 8.41 -0.47 1.97
C VAL A 38 8.37 0.54 0.84
N MET A 39 8.15 1.81 1.15
CA MET A 39 8.13 2.90 0.15
C MET A 39 9.44 2.95 -0.64
N ASN A 40 10.59 2.81 0.03
CA ASN A 40 11.89 2.79 -0.64
C ASN A 40 12.12 1.51 -1.46
N THR A 41 11.81 0.34 -0.90
CA THR A 41 12.06 -0.97 -1.54
C THR A 41 11.23 -1.17 -2.80
N LEU A 42 10.02 -0.64 -2.81
CA LEU A 42 9.11 -0.70 -3.95
C LEU A 42 9.16 0.56 -4.82
N SER A 43 10.01 1.55 -4.46
CA SER A 43 10.14 2.84 -5.14
C SER A 43 8.77 3.51 -5.37
N LEU A 44 7.98 3.58 -4.30
CA LEU A 44 6.64 4.17 -4.33
C LEU A 44 6.75 5.67 -4.07
N ASP A 45 6.11 6.44 -4.94
CA ASP A 45 6.10 7.90 -4.85
C ASP A 45 4.97 8.43 -3.95
N SER A 46 3.98 7.59 -3.59
CA SER A 46 2.83 8.00 -2.79
C SER A 46 2.19 6.89 -1.95
N ASP A 47 1.53 7.30 -0.86
CA ASP A 47 0.75 6.42 0.02
C ASP A 47 -0.41 5.75 -0.71
N GLU A 48 -1.00 6.45 -1.67
CA GLU A 48 -2.09 5.93 -2.49
C GLU A 48 -1.63 4.72 -3.32
N MET A 49 -0.40 4.74 -3.83
CA MET A 49 0.17 3.64 -4.58
C MET A 49 0.37 2.41 -3.68
N LEU A 50 0.87 2.61 -2.46
CA LEU A 50 0.98 1.56 -1.45
C LEU A 50 -0.39 0.97 -1.09
N PHE A 51 -1.39 1.84 -0.86
CA PHE A 51 -2.75 1.42 -0.57
C PHE A 51 -3.35 0.58 -1.70
N ARG A 52 -3.21 1.00 -2.96
CA ARG A 52 -3.69 0.24 -4.13
C ARG A 52 -3.06 -1.15 -4.20
N LEU A 53 -1.74 -1.24 -3.98
CA LEU A 53 -1.03 -2.51 -4.00
C LEU A 53 -1.50 -3.46 -2.89
N MET A 54 -1.74 -2.96 -1.68
CA MET A 54 -2.28 -3.79 -0.60
C MET A 54 -3.73 -4.20 -0.85
N ALA A 55 -4.57 -3.30 -1.37
CA ALA A 55 -5.95 -3.60 -1.72
C ALA A 55 -6.04 -4.65 -2.84
N GLN A 56 -5.19 -4.54 -3.86
CA GLN A 56 -5.10 -5.53 -4.94
C GLN A 56 -4.63 -6.90 -4.44
N ALA A 57 -3.77 -6.93 -3.44
CA ALA A 57 -3.26 -8.14 -2.81
C ALA A 57 -4.20 -8.72 -1.73
N ASP A 58 -5.35 -8.09 -1.48
CA ASP A 58 -6.29 -8.43 -0.40
C ASP A 58 -5.62 -8.51 0.98
N LEU A 59 -4.65 -7.60 1.22
CA LEU A 59 -3.90 -7.53 2.46
C LEU A 59 -4.53 -6.51 3.42
N PRO A 60 -4.63 -6.83 4.72
CA PRO A 60 -5.04 -5.84 5.71
C PRO A 60 -3.98 -4.74 5.79
N MET A 61 -4.45 -3.49 5.93
CA MET A 61 -3.56 -2.39 6.31
C MET A 61 -2.82 -2.78 7.61
N PRO A 62 -1.50 -2.57 7.69
CA PRO A 62 -0.76 -2.91 8.88
C PRO A 62 -1.29 -2.13 10.07
N HIS A 63 -1.67 -2.88 11.10
CA HIS A 63 -2.01 -2.28 12.38
C HIS A 63 -0.73 -1.74 13.00
N LEU A 64 -0.69 -0.42 13.23
CA LEU A 64 0.32 0.18 14.09
C LEU A 64 0.19 -0.43 15.48
N SER A 65 1.30 -0.80 16.09
CA SER A 65 1.25 -1.23 17.50
C SER A 65 0.71 -0.10 18.36
N ASP A 66 0.11 -0.42 19.51
CA ASP A 66 -0.37 0.62 20.45
C ASP A 66 0.76 1.58 20.84
N LYS A 67 1.99 1.07 20.95
CA LYS A 67 3.18 1.87 21.25
C LYS A 67 3.45 2.90 20.16
N GLU A 68 3.44 2.50 18.90
CA GLU A 68 3.69 3.39 17.75
C GLU A 68 2.54 4.38 17.57
N THR A 69 1.30 3.90 17.70
CA THR A 69 0.10 4.75 17.66
C THR A 69 0.17 5.85 18.73
N ASN A 70 0.50 5.49 19.97
CA ASN A 70 0.64 6.46 21.05
C ASN A 70 1.81 7.44 20.85
N ALA A 71 2.91 6.97 20.24
CA ALA A 71 4.03 7.85 19.89
C ALA A 71 3.62 8.87 18.82
N MET A 72 2.90 8.45 17.78
CA MET A 72 2.38 9.34 16.73
C MET A 72 1.37 10.34 17.31
N ILE A 73 0.45 9.90 18.18
CA ILE A 73 -0.48 10.80 18.88
C ILE A 73 0.29 11.84 19.70
N SER A 74 1.35 11.43 20.40
CA SER A 74 2.16 12.34 21.20
C SER A 74 2.87 13.39 20.34
N GLN A 75 3.45 12.98 19.22
CA GLN A 75 4.09 13.88 18.24
C GLN A 75 3.07 14.84 17.62
N PHE A 76 1.90 14.34 17.23
CA PHE A 76 0.84 15.17 16.66
C PHE A 76 0.33 16.20 17.67
N ARG A 77 0.07 15.79 18.92
CA ARG A 77 -0.29 16.73 20.00
C ARG A 77 0.81 17.75 20.26
N GLN A 78 2.08 17.36 20.15
CA GLN A 78 3.19 18.29 20.27
C GLN A 78 3.19 19.30 19.12
N PHE A 79 2.99 18.85 17.89
CA PHE A 79 2.86 19.73 16.72
C PHE A 79 1.72 20.73 16.89
N LEU A 80 0.53 20.30 17.30
CA LEU A 80 -0.62 21.18 17.52
C LEU A 80 -0.32 22.26 18.58
N ARG A 81 0.31 21.86 19.70
CA ARG A 81 0.75 22.83 20.73
C ARG A 81 1.72 23.88 20.20
N HIS A 82 2.63 23.51 19.29
CA HIS A 82 3.54 24.47 18.65
C HIS A 82 2.83 25.35 17.62
N ALA A 83 1.78 24.83 16.97
CA ALA A 83 0.94 25.57 16.04
C ALA A 83 -0.07 26.52 16.72
N GLY A 84 -0.19 26.46 18.05
CA GLY A 84 -1.10 27.32 18.82
C GLY A 84 -2.57 26.89 18.74
N ILE A 85 -2.85 25.61 18.45
CA ILE A 85 -4.18 25.01 18.31
C ILE A 85 -4.39 23.94 19.38
#